data_AF-A0A4Q1DG04-F1
#
_entry.id   AF-A0A4Q1DG04-F1
#
_cell.length_a   1.000
_cell.length_b   1.000
_cell.length_c   1.000
_cell.angle_alpha   90.00
_cell.angle_beta   90.00
_cell.angle_gamma   90.00
#
_symmetry.space_group_name_H-M   'P 1'
#
loop_
_entity.id
_entity.type
_entity.pdbx_description
1 polymer ?
#
loop_
_entity_poly.entity_id
_entity_poly.type
_entity_poly.pdbx_seq_one_letter_code
_entity_poly.pdbx_strand_id
1 'polypeptide(L)' 'MKIKYFEDTDTAFIQLLDKPVFETREISDNVLIDVDEERNLVSMTVEHGKEM' A
#
# COMPACT_ATOMS: atom_id res chain seq x y z
N MET A 1 -0.42 -12.30 -3.29
CA MET A 1 -1.41 -11.22 -3.14
C MET A 1 -2.23 -11.43 -1.88
N LYS A 2 -2.18 -10.47 -0.94
CA LYS A 2 -2.99 -10.43 0.29
C LYS A 2 -3.62 -9.04 0.39
N ILE A 3 -4.87 -8.98 0.81
CA ILE A 3 -5.58 -7.70 1.04
C ILE A 3 -6.06 -7.72 2.47
N LYS A 4 -5.82 -6.63 3.19
CA LYS A 4 -6.30 -6.42 4.55
C LYS A 4 -6.93 -5.05 4.63
N TYR A 5 -8.15 -5.00 5.14
CA TYR A 5 -8.82 -3.76 5.44
C TYR A 5 -8.85 -3.54 6.95
N PHE A 6 -8.53 -2.32 7.36
CA PHE A 6 -8.49 -1.87 8.74
C PHE A 6 -9.65 -0.90 8.95
N GLU A 7 -10.76 -1.40 9.49
CA GLU A 7 -11.98 -0.60 9.72
C GLU A 7 -11.73 0.61 10.64
N ASP A 8 -10.87 0.45 11.63
CA ASP A 8 -10.58 1.47 12.65
C ASP A 8 -9.98 2.75 12.07
N THR A 9 -9.24 2.63 10.96
CA THR A 9 -8.54 3.73 10.28
C THR A 9 -9.06 3.98 8.87
N ASP A 10 -10.11 3.27 8.45
CA ASP A 10 -10.60 3.28 7.07
C ASP A 10 -9.46 3.11 6.03
N THR A 11 -8.62 2.10 6.25
CA THR A 11 -7.40 1.90 5.45
C THR A 11 -7.38 0.52 4.80
N ALA A 12 -7.14 0.46 3.50
CA ALA A 12 -6.87 -0.77 2.77
C ALA A 12 -5.36 -0.94 2.59
N PHE A 13 -4.83 -2.10 2.98
CA PHE A 13 -3.47 -2.53 2.67
C PHE A 13 -3.50 -3.68 1.69
N ILE A 14 -2.77 -3.55 0.59
CA ILE A 14 -2.68 -4.52 -0.48
C ILE A 14 -1.21 -4.93 -0.62
N GLN A 15 -0.89 -6.17 -0.27
CA GLN A 15 0.43 -6.76 -0.50
C GLN A 15 0.40 -7.54 -1.83
N LEU A 16 1.19 -7.09 -2.80
CA LEU A 16 1.31 -7.73 -4.11
C LEU A 16 2.42 -8.78 -4.11
N LEU A 17 3.61 -8.39 -3.65
CA LEU A 17 4.80 -9.24 -3.57
C LEU A 17 5.18 -9.54 -2.12
N ASP A 18 5.73 -10.73 -1.88
CA ASP A 18 6.34 -11.10 -0.61
C ASP A 18 7.86 -10.85 -0.70
N LYS A 19 8.21 -9.57 -0.73
CA LYS A 19 9.58 -9.05 -0.87
C LYS A 19 9.83 -7.95 0.16
N PRO A 20 11.10 -7.69 0.54
CA PRO A 20 11.44 -6.55 1.37
C PRO A 20 11.13 -5.22 0.66
N VAL A 21 10.67 -4.24 1.44
CA VAL A 21 10.48 -2.86 0.99
C VAL A 21 11.82 -2.12 1.04
N PHE A 22 12.17 -1.45 -0.05
CA PHE A 22 13.34 -0.58 -0.14
C PHE A 22 12.96 0.89 0.08
N GLU A 23 11.83 1.33 -0.50
CA GLU A 23 11.37 2.72 -0.44
C GLU A 23 9.84 2.77 -0.38
N THR A 24 9.31 3.67 0.45
CA THR A 24 7.90 4.05 0.45
C THR A 24 7.74 5.40 -0.23
N ARG A 25 6.77 5.52 -1.14
CA ARG A 25 6.52 6.72 -1.94
C ARG A 25 5.06 7.14 -1.83
N GLU A 26 4.85 8.44 -1.64
CA GLU A 26 3.52 9.05 -1.70
C GLU A 26 3.15 9.33 -3.16
N ILE A 27 1.99 8.81 -3.58
CA ILE A 27 1.44 9.01 -4.93
C ILE A 27 0.34 10.07 -4.92
N SER A 28 -0.38 10.18 -3.80
CA SER A 28 -1.37 11.22 -3.51
C SER A 28 -1.59 11.28 -2.00
N ASP A 29 -2.34 12.28 -1.54
CA ASP A 29 -2.67 12.48 -0.12
C ASP A 29 -3.20 11.22 0.60
N ASN A 30 -3.83 10.29 -0.13
CA ASN A 30 -4.44 9.08 0.44
C ASN A 30 -3.78 7.76 -0.03
N VAL A 31 -2.71 7.81 -0.84
CA VAL A 31 -2.13 6.61 -1.46
C VAL A 31 -0.62 6.59 -1.29
N LEU A 32 -0.14 5.55 -0.60
CA LEU A 32 1.27 5.23 -0.44
C LEU A 32 1.57 3.92 -1.17
N ILE A 33 2.72 3.86 -1.83
CA ILE A 33 3.24 2.63 -2.42
C ILE A 33 4.59 2.26 -1.82
N ASP A 34 4.82 0.97 -1.67
CA ASP A 34 6.11 0.42 -1.27
C ASP A 34 6.75 -0.26 -2.48
N VAL A 35 8.02 0.04 -2.74
CA VAL A 35 8.78 -0.55 -3.86
C VAL A 35 10.03 -1.27 -3.37
N ASP A 36 10.46 -2.29 -4.11
CA ASP A 36 11.74 -2.97 -3.90
C ASP A 36 12.91 -2.22 -4.58
N GLU A 37 14.14 -2.71 -4.41
CA GLU A 37 15.36 -2.12 -4.99
C GLU A 37 15.31 -2.01 -6.53
N GLU A 38 14.53 -2.87 -7.18
CA GLU A 38 14.35 -2.91 -8.63
C GLU A 38 13.16 -2.03 -9.09
N ARG A 39 12.54 -1.28 -8.17
CA ARG A 39 11.33 -0.47 -8.36
C ARG A 39 10.07 -1.26 -8.70
N ASN A 40 10.02 -2.55 -8.34
CA ASN A 40 8.77 -3.31 -8.41
C ASN A 40 7.86 -2.93 -7.24
N LEU A 41 6.56 -2.86 -7.49
CA LEU A 41 5.55 -2.58 -6.46
C LEU A 41 5.40 -3.79 -5.52
N VAL A 42 5.75 -3.59 -4.25
CA VAL A 42 5.65 -4.60 -3.19
C VAL A 42 4.28 -4.56 -2.53
N SER A 43 3.86 -3.37 -2.08
CA SER A 43 2.57 -3.14 -1.44
C SER A 43 2.04 -1.74 -1.72
N MET A 44 0.76 -1.54 -1.39
CA MET A 44 0.08 -0.26 -1.46
C MET A 44 -0.82 -0.10 -0.24
N THR A 45 -0.81 1.10 0.34
CA THR A 45 -1.72 1.53 1.39
C THR A 45 -2.63 2.59 0.81
N VAL A 46 -3.94 2.42 0.99
CA VAL A 46 -4.93 3.41 0.60
C VAL A 46 -5.76 3.79 1.81
N GLU A 47 -5.69 5.06 2.17
CA GLU A 47 -6.47 5.67 3.23
C GLU A 47 -7.81 6.20 2.69
N HIS A 48 -8.79 6.36 3.58
CA HIS A 48 -10.18 6.72 3.21
C HIS A 48 -10.80 5.73 2.21
N GLY A 49 -10.55 4.44 2.39
CA GLY A 49 -10.95 3.39 1.45
C GLY A 49 -12.46 3.28 1.22
N LYS A 50 -13.29 3.76 2.14
CA LYS A 50 -14.75 3.83 1.99
C LYS A 50 -15.22 4.91 1.02
N GLU A 51 -14.41 5.93 0.73
CA GLU A 51 -14.75 7.05 -0.15
C GLU A 51 -14.22 6.88 -1.59
N MET A 52 -13.62 5.73 -1.91
CA MET A 52 -13.18 5.38 -3.27
C MET A 52 -14.32 5.01 -4.22
#